data_AF-A0A8T9IKQ2-F1
#
_entry.id   AF-A0A8T9IKQ2-F1
#
_cell.length_a   1.000
_cell.length_b   1.000
_cell.length_c   1.000
_cell.angle_alpha   90.00
_cell.angle_beta   90.00
_cell.angle_gamma   90.00
#
_symmetry.space_group_name_H-M   'P 1'
#
loop_
_entity.id
_entity.type
_entity.pdbx_description
1 polymer ?
#
loop_
_entity_poly.entity_id
_entity_poly.type
_entity_poly.pdbx_seq_one_letter_code
_entity_poly.pdbx_strand_id
1 'polypeptide(L)' 'MTQLISPETDMASARAARDSLLLGLEAVGNLMFWCDTEQSPESAATNMRKLGQMIETVCVMVADLEVTIENQCNRAVGQ' A
#
# COMPACT_ATOMS: atom_id res chain seq x y z
N MET A 1 -7.48 9.72 -30.34
CA MET A 1 -8.60 10.01 -29.42
C MET A 1 -8.07 9.80 -28.01
N THR A 2 -7.53 10.84 -27.39
CA THR A 2 -6.96 10.74 -26.05
C THR A 2 -8.15 10.81 -25.08
N GLN A 3 -8.51 9.70 -24.44
CA GLN A 3 -9.53 9.73 -23.40
C GLN A 3 -8.99 10.61 -22.27
N LEU A 4 -9.59 11.79 -22.09
CA LEU A 4 -9.44 12.56 -20.86
C LEU A 4 -10.05 11.71 -19.76
N ILE A 5 -9.21 11.07 -18.95
CA ILE A 5 -9.66 10.48 -17.69
C ILE A 5 -10.18 11.66 -16.85
N SER A 6 -11.44 11.59 -16.41
CA SER A 6 -11.99 12.69 -15.60
C SER A 6 -11.31 12.66 -14.22
N PRO A 7 -11.07 13.83 -13.59
CA PRO A 7 -10.45 13.91 -12.27
C PRO A 7 -11.18 13.07 -11.19
N GLU A 8 -12.50 12.90 -11.35
CA GLU A 8 -13.31 12.05 -10.47
C GLU A 8 -12.99 10.55 -10.63
N THR A 9 -12.69 10.12 -11.87
CA THR A 9 -12.29 8.74 -12.16
C THR A 9 -10.89 8.45 -11.61
N ASP A 10 -10.01 9.44 -11.62
CA ASP A 10 -8.66 9.35 -11.03
C ASP A 10 -8.72 9.25 -9.49
N MET A 11 -9.57 10.03 -8.82
CA MET A 11 -9.72 9.94 -7.36
C MET A 11 -10.34 8.62 -6.91
N ALA A 12 -11.33 8.09 -7.63
CA ALA A 12 -11.90 6.78 -7.35
C ALA A 12 -10.84 5.67 -7.49
N SER A 13 -10.01 5.75 -8.53
CA SER A 13 -8.91 4.80 -8.76
C SER A 13 -7.83 4.90 -7.67
N ALA A 14 -7.47 6.11 -7.25
CA ALA A 14 -6.51 6.32 -6.16
C ALA A 14 -7.01 5.76 -4.83
N ARG A 15 -8.30 5.94 -4.50
CA ARG A 15 -8.90 5.34 -3.29
C ARG A 15 -8.90 3.81 -3.36
N ALA A 16 -9.27 3.23 -4.50
CA ALA A 16 -9.24 1.78 -4.69
C ALA A 16 -7.82 1.21 -4.58
N ALA A 17 -6.82 1.91 -5.11
CA ALA A 17 -5.42 1.53 -4.97
C ALA A 17 -4.96 1.58 -3.50
N ARG A 18 -5.33 2.62 -2.74
CA ARG A 18 -5.05 2.71 -1.29
C ARG A 18 -5.66 1.53 -0.54
N ASP A 19 -6.93 1.22 -0.79
CA ASP A 19 -7.63 0.12 -0.11
C ASP A 19 -6.99 -1.24 -0.45
N SER A 20 -6.55 -1.42 -1.70
CA SER A 20 -5.80 -2.61 -2.12
C SER A 20 -4.45 -2.73 -1.42
N LEU A 21 -3.74 -1.61 -1.23
CA LEU A 21 -2.47 -1.57 -0.49
C LEU A 21 -2.67 -1.89 0.99
N LEU A 22 -3.73 -1.37 1.62
CA LEU A 22 -4.08 -1.69 3.02
C LEU A 22 -4.40 -3.18 3.18
N LEU A 23 -5.14 -3.78 2.24
CA LEU A 23 -5.37 -5.23 2.22
C LEU A 23 -4.06 -6.02 2.07
N GLY A 24 -3.16 -5.54 1.19
CA GLY A 24 -1.82 -6.12 1.03
C GLY A 24 -1.00 -6.04 2.31
N LEU A 25 -1.08 -4.92 3.04
CA LEU A 25 -0.40 -4.71 4.32
C LEU A 25 -0.87 -5.73 5.37
N GLU A 26 -2.18 -5.93 5.48
CA GLU A 26 -2.77 -6.95 6.35
C GLU A 26 -2.28 -8.36 6.00
N ALA A 27 -2.26 -8.71 4.71
CA ALA A 27 -1.79 -10.00 4.24
C ALA A 27 -0.31 -10.24 4.59
N VAL A 28 0.57 -9.25 4.38
CA VAL A 28 2.00 -9.35 4.72
C VAL A 28 2.19 -9.44 6.24
N GLY A 29 1.42 -8.68 7.02
CA GLY A 29 1.44 -8.75 8.48
C GLY A 29 1.07 -10.15 8.98
N ASN A 30 0.04 -10.77 8.40
CA ASN A 30 -0.36 -12.15 8.74
C ASN A 30 0.73 -13.19 8.42
N LEU A 31 1.53 -12.97 7.36
CA LEU A 31 2.66 -13.84 7.02
C LEU A 31 3.79 -13.79 8.06
N MET A 32 3.93 -12.71 8.83
CA MET A 32 4.95 -12.64 9.88
C MET A 32 4.68 -13.62 11.03
N PHE A 33 3.42 -14.01 11.24
CA PHE A 33 3.02 -15.01 12.23
C PHE A 33 3.06 -16.44 11.67
N TRP A 34 3.25 -16.61 10.37
CA TRP A 34 3.38 -17.91 9.75
C TRP A 34 4.74 -18.52 10.08
N CYS A 35 4.74 -19.51 10.99
CA CYS A 35 5.94 -20.23 11.39
C CYS A 35 6.05 -21.53 10.61
N ASP A 36 7.06 -21.63 9.74
CA ASP A 36 7.47 -22.91 9.15
C ASP A 36 8.40 -23.64 10.12
N THR A 37 7.94 -24.76 10.67
CA THR A 37 8.67 -25.54 11.67
C THR A 37 9.93 -26.21 11.13
N GLU A 38 10.07 -26.35 9.81
CA GLU A 38 11.27 -26.88 9.17
C GLU A 38 12.30 -25.80 8.84
N GLN A 39 11.94 -24.53 9.00
CA GLN A 39 12.79 -23.41 8.66
C GLN A 39 13.90 -23.20 9.70
N SER A 40 15.14 -23.03 9.23
CA SER A 40 16.26 -22.70 10.12
C SER A 40 16.07 -21.30 10.75
N PRO A 41 16.60 -21.06 11.97
CA PRO A 41 16.48 -19.75 12.62
C PRO A 41 17.04 -18.58 11.77
N GLU A 42 18.13 -18.80 11.04
CA GLU A 42 18.73 -17.80 10.16
C GLU A 42 17.82 -17.46 8.97
N SER A 43 17.21 -18.49 8.38
CA SER A 43 16.25 -18.33 7.28
C SER A 43 15.00 -17.60 7.78
N ALA A 44 14.49 -17.97 8.96
CA ALA A 44 13.33 -17.32 9.58
C ALA A 44 13.61 -15.83 9.84
N ALA A 45 14.76 -15.50 10.45
CA ALA A 45 15.17 -14.11 10.68
C ALA A 45 15.30 -13.31 9.37
N THR A 46 15.84 -13.93 8.33
CA THR A 46 15.97 -13.31 6.99
C THR A 46 14.60 -13.04 6.37
N ASN A 47 13.66 -13.98 6.46
CA ASN A 47 12.31 -13.81 5.96
C ASN A 47 11.54 -12.74 6.74
N MET A 48 11.65 -12.72 8.07
CA MET A 48 11.06 -11.67 8.89
C MET A 48 11.58 -10.28 8.54
N ARG A 49 12.89 -10.15 8.27
CA ARG A 49 13.46 -8.89 7.78
C ARG A 49 12.86 -8.47 6.43
N LYS A 50 12.74 -9.41 5.48
CA LYS A 50 12.13 -9.13 4.16
C LYS A 50 10.67 -8.71 4.27
N LEU A 51 9.88 -9.41 5.09
CA LEU A 51 8.48 -9.06 5.36
C LEU A 51 8.38 -7.66 6.00
N GLY A 52 9.27 -7.33 6.95
CA GLY A 52 9.34 -5.99 7.53
C GLY A 52 9.62 -4.90 6.49
N GLN A 53 10.54 -5.14 5.56
CA GLN A 53 10.83 -4.20 4.45
C GLN A 53 9.64 -4.06 3.48
N MET A 54 8.89 -5.14 3.24
CA MET A 54 7.67 -5.09 2.43
C MET A 54 6.60 -4.23 3.12
N ILE A 55 6.38 -4.42 4.42
CA ILE A 55 5.46 -3.61 5.23
C ILE A 55 5.85 -2.13 5.15
N GLU A 56 7.13 -1.81 5.37
CA GLU A 56 7.64 -0.44 5.28
C GLU A 56 7.34 0.19 3.91
N THR A 57 7.63 -0.55 2.83
CA THR A 57 7.37 -0.09 1.45
C THR A 57 5.89 0.21 1.22
N VAL A 58 5.01 -0.70 1.63
CA VAL A 58 3.56 -0.52 1.46
C VAL A 58 3.05 0.66 2.29
N CYS A 59 3.54 0.84 3.52
CA CYS A 59 3.19 2.00 4.35
C CYS A 59 3.56 3.34 3.69
N VAL A 60 4.77 3.43 3.11
CA VAL A 60 5.19 4.64 2.36
C VAL A 60 4.28 4.89 1.16
N MET A 61 3.96 3.84 0.39
CA MET A 61 3.06 3.96 -0.77
C MET A 61 1.65 4.43 -0.37
N VAL A 62 1.11 3.91 0.75
CA VAL A 62 -0.19 4.34 1.28
C VAL A 62 -0.13 5.82 1.67
N ALA A 63 0.90 6.24 2.41
CA ALA A 63 1.05 7.63 2.84
C ALA A 63 1.17 8.61 1.66
N ASP A 64 1.97 8.28 0.65
CA ASP A 64 2.12 9.11 -0.56
C ASP A 64 0.80 9.24 -1.33
N LEU A 65 0.03 8.15 -1.36
CA LEU A 65 -1.26 8.11 -2.03
C LEU A 65 -2.32 8.92 -1.27
N GLU A 66 -2.31 8.87 0.07
CA GLU A 66 -3.16 9.70 0.92
C GLU A 66 -2.88 11.20 0.72
N VAL A 67 -1.60 11.60 0.72
CA VAL A 67 -1.19 12.99 0.43
C VAL A 67 -1.65 13.41 -0.97
N THR A 68 -1.56 12.52 -1.95
CA THR A 68 -2.02 12.80 -3.33
C THR A 68 -3.54 13.02 -3.36
N ILE A 69 -4.31 12.18 -2.68
CA ILE A 69 -5.77 12.30 -2.57
C ILE A 69 -6.15 13.61 -1.86
N GLU A 70 -5.53 13.93 -0.73
CA GLU A 70 -5.80 15.17 0.01
C GLU A 70 -5.50 16.41 -0.82
N ASN A 71 -4.37 16.42 -1.52
CA ASN A 71 -3.99 17.54 -2.38
C ASN A 71 -4.99 17.75 -3.53
N GLN A 72 -5.53 16.68 -4.12
CA GLN A 72 -6.58 16.79 -5.13
C GLN A 72 -7.90 17.31 -4.56
N CYS A 73 -8.33 16.81 -3.39
CA CYS A 73 -9.50 17.33 -2.70
C CYS A 73 -9.39 18.84 -2.40
N ASN A 74 -8.24 19.28 -1.86
CA ASN A 74 -8.00 20.69 -1.54
C ASN A 74 -8.02 21.58 -2.78
N ARG A 75 -7.51 21.09 -3.92
CA ARG A 75 -7.57 21.82 -5.20
C ARG A 75 -9.00 21.94 -5.74
N ALA A 76 -9.84 20.94 -5.53
CA ALA A 76 -11.25 20.98 -5.94
C ALA A 76 -12.09 21.94 -5.09
N VAL A 77 -11.72 22.18 -3.84
CA VAL A 77 -12.41 23.12 -2.92
C VAL A 77 -11.95 24.58 -3.09
N GLY A 78 -10.72 24.78 -3.57
CA GLY A 78 -10.13 26.11 -3.79
C GLY A 78 -10.42 26.74 -5.17
N GLN A 79 -11.24 26.10 -6.00
CA GLN A 79 -11.81 26.62 -7.26
C GLN A 79 -13.28 27.00 -7.07
#